data_AF-A0A6C0LA15-F1
#
_entry.id   AF-A0A6C0LA15-F1
#
_cell.length_a   1.000
_cell.length_b   1.000
_cell.length_c   1.000
_cell.angle_alpha   90.00
_cell.angle_beta   90.00
_cell.angle_gamma   90.00
#
_symmetry.space_group_name_H-M   'P 1'
#
loop_
_entity.id
_entity.type
_entity.pdbx_description
1 polymer ?
#
loop_
_entity_poly.entity_id
_entity_poly.type
_entity_poly.pdbx_seq_one_letter_code
_entity_poly.pdbx_strand_id
1 'polypeptide(L)'
;MSKKIGMGTGKAKDPSGLRVTIDRLFYDDTGQIIVSALFGLALALLFRRICKDNCVLYSAPDIKDIEENIYNLEDTCYKYKSYPVKCNELDKPLEPYDINKTPDNLISVPGFFERTFFTST
;
A
#
# COMPACT_ATOMS: atom_id res chain seq x y z
N MET A 1 -37.18 -27.04 58.69
CA MET A 1 -35.85 -26.47 58.37
C MET A 1 -35.79 -26.23 56.87
N SER A 2 -36.05 -25.00 56.42
CA SER A 2 -35.93 -24.64 55.00
C SER A 2 -34.82 -23.61 54.89
N LYS A 3 -33.62 -24.05 54.49
CA LYS A 3 -32.51 -23.14 54.19
C LYS A 3 -32.34 -23.06 52.68
N LYS A 4 -32.47 -21.83 52.19
CA LYS A 4 -32.56 -21.43 50.77
C LYS A 4 -31.30 -21.77 49.96
N ILE A 5 -31.56 -22.01 48.68
CA ILE A 5 -30.62 -21.97 47.54
C ILE A 5 -30.22 -20.50 47.25
N GLY A 6 -28.96 -20.28 46.85
CA GLY A 6 -28.49 -19.04 46.21
C GLY A 6 -27.06 -19.27 45.68
N MET A 7 -26.91 -19.72 44.43
CA MET A 7 -26.69 -18.90 43.22
C MET A 7 -25.47 -17.98 43.35
N GLY A 8 -24.34 -18.43 42.80
CA GLY A 8 -23.11 -17.66 42.69
C GLY A 8 -23.28 -16.49 41.72
N THR A 9 -22.97 -15.29 42.19
CA THR A 9 -22.98 -14.06 41.37
C THR A 9 -21.61 -13.85 40.74
N GLY A 10 -21.54 -13.98 39.41
CA GLY A 10 -20.44 -13.42 38.62
C GLY A 10 -20.39 -11.90 38.77
N LYS A 11 -19.19 -11.35 38.98
CA LYS A 11 -18.97 -9.91 39.12
C LYS A 11 -19.04 -9.24 37.75
N ALA A 12 -20.02 -8.39 37.54
CA ALA A 12 -20.08 -7.46 36.42
C ALA A 12 -18.98 -6.38 36.56
N LYS A 13 -18.30 -6.04 35.46
CA LYS A 13 -17.22 -5.04 35.38
C LYS A 13 -17.84 -3.65 35.19
N ASP A 14 -17.61 -2.75 36.14
CA ASP A 14 -18.17 -1.39 36.19
C ASP A 14 -17.59 -0.47 35.08
N PRO A 15 -18.43 0.28 34.33
CA PRO A 15 -18.00 1.10 33.18
C PRO A 15 -17.29 2.43 33.54
N SER A 16 -17.16 2.78 34.82
CA SER A 16 -16.68 4.10 35.26
C SER A 16 -15.16 4.26 35.27
N GLY A 17 -14.41 3.17 35.51
CA GLY A 17 -12.95 3.20 35.53
C GLY A 17 -12.29 3.34 34.16
N LEU A 18 -13.01 2.96 33.10
CA LEU A 18 -12.52 3.09 31.72
C LEU A 18 -12.42 4.55 31.31
N ARG A 19 -13.41 5.39 31.67
CA ARG A 19 -13.45 6.82 31.31
C ARG A 19 -12.27 7.61 31.85
N VAL A 20 -11.92 7.42 33.13
CA VAL A 20 -10.77 8.07 33.77
C VAL A 20 -9.43 7.71 33.10
N THR A 21 -9.33 6.50 32.54
CA THR A 21 -8.12 6.03 31.87
C THR A 21 -8.01 6.61 30.45
N ILE A 22 -9.14 6.76 29.75
CA ILE A 22 -9.18 7.40 28.42
C ILE A 22 -8.84 8.88 28.53
N ASP A 23 -9.39 9.57 29.53
CA ASP A 23 -9.11 11.00 29.75
C ASP A 23 -7.62 11.24 30.02
N ARG A 24 -6.97 10.39 30.82
CA ARG A 24 -5.51 10.46 31.01
C ARG A 24 -4.71 10.18 29.75
N LEU A 25 -5.19 9.35 28.84
CA LEU A 25 -4.46 9.02 27.62
C LEU A 25 -4.50 10.14 26.59
N PHE A 26 -5.60 10.92 26.54
CA PHE A 26 -5.77 12.02 25.58
C PHE A 26 -5.36 13.40 26.12
N TYR A 27 -5.41 13.63 27.44
CA TYR A 27 -5.10 14.93 28.06
C TYR A 27 -3.75 15.00 28.77
N ASP A 28 -3.00 13.89 28.86
CA ASP A 28 -1.62 13.90 29.35
C ASP A 28 -0.64 14.15 28.19
N ASP A 29 0.37 14.99 28.43
CA ASP A 29 1.36 15.37 27.41
C ASP A 29 2.08 14.13 26.84
N THR A 30 2.40 13.16 27.70
CA THR A 30 3.06 11.91 27.29
C THR A 30 2.06 11.01 26.55
N GLY A 31 0.81 10.96 27.03
CA GLY A 31 -0.29 10.24 26.39
C GLY A 31 -0.53 10.70 24.95
N GLN A 32 -0.57 12.01 24.72
CA GLN A 32 -0.82 12.59 23.40
C GLN A 32 0.28 12.24 22.37
N ILE A 33 1.54 12.22 22.80
CA ILE A 33 2.68 11.82 21.95
C ILE A 33 2.56 10.33 21.56
N ILE A 34 2.24 9.46 22.50
CA ILE A 34 2.11 8.02 22.24
C ILE A 34 0.93 7.75 21.30
N VAL A 35 -0.21 8.38 21.54
CA VAL A 35 -1.42 8.22 20.73
C VAL A 35 -1.20 8.74 19.30
N SER A 36 -0.57 9.91 19.13
CA SER A 36 -0.28 10.46 17.80
C SER A 36 0.70 9.57 17.00
N ALA A 37 1.73 9.02 17.64
CA ALA A 37 2.65 8.07 17.01
C ALA A 37 1.94 6.76 16.59
N LEU A 38 1.06 6.23 17.44
CA LEU A 38 0.27 5.03 17.14
C LEU A 38 -0.69 5.25 15.96
N PHE A 39 -1.38 6.40 15.92
CA PHE A 39 -2.26 6.72 14.81
C PHE A 39 -1.48 6.98 13.51
N GLY A 40 -0.31 7.62 13.58
CA GLY A 40 0.57 7.79 12.42
C GLY A 40 1.03 6.44 11.85
N LEU A 41 1.42 5.51 12.71
CA LEU A 41 1.80 4.16 12.30
C LEU A 41 0.60 3.37 11.77
N ALA A 42 -0.56 3.46 12.43
CA ALA A 42 -1.78 2.78 11.99
C ALA A 42 -2.23 3.26 10.61
N LEU A 43 -2.22 4.57 10.36
CA LEU A 43 -2.52 5.15 9.05
C LEU A 43 -1.49 4.73 7.99
N ALA A 44 -0.20 4.74 8.33
CA ALA A 44 0.86 4.28 7.43
C ALA A 44 0.67 2.80 7.01
N LEU A 45 0.21 1.96 7.93
CA LEU A 45 -0.09 0.55 7.65
C LEU A 45 -1.36 0.38 6.79
N LEU A 46 -2.36 1.25 6.93
CA LEU A 46 -3.56 1.24 6.07
C LEU A 46 -3.24 1.65 4.63
N PHE A 47 -2.29 2.58 4.43
CA PHE A 47 -1.84 2.97 3.09
C PHE A 47 -0.83 1.98 2.46
N ARG A 48 -0.37 0.97 3.20
CA ARG A 48 0.45 -0.10 2.62
C ARG A 48 -0.45 -0.93 1.70
N ARG A 49 -0.22 -0.83 0.39
CA ARG A 49 -0.90 -1.66 -0.62
C ARG A 49 -0.67 -3.14 -0.28
N ILE A 50 -1.67 -3.79 0.28
CA ILE A 50 -1.68 -5.24 0.46
C ILE A 50 -2.05 -5.84 -0.90
N CYS A 51 -1.03 -6.10 -1.74
CA CYS A 51 -1.26 -6.89 -2.94
C CYS A 51 -1.57 -8.33 -2.52
N LYS A 52 -2.86 -8.64 -2.47
CA LYS A 52 -3.39 -9.99 -2.34
C LYS A 52 -4.28 -10.20 -3.56
N ASP A 53 -3.75 -10.98 -4.51
CA ASP A 53 -4.41 -11.51 -5.71
C ASP A 53 -4.88 -10.50 -6.79
N ASN A 54 -5.03 -9.20 -6.47
CA ASN A 54 -5.45 -8.13 -7.42
C ASN A 54 -4.39 -7.02 -7.52
N CYS A 55 -3.14 -7.39 -7.75
CA CYS A 55 -2.08 -6.42 -7.98
C CYS A 55 -2.21 -5.90 -9.42
N VAL A 56 -2.22 -4.57 -9.60
CA VAL A 56 -2.26 -3.97 -10.94
C VAL A 56 -0.91 -4.23 -11.60
N LEU A 57 -0.87 -5.23 -12.49
CA LEU A 57 0.31 -5.58 -13.24
C LEU A 57 0.36 -4.68 -14.48
N TYR A 58 1.34 -3.77 -14.51
CA TYR A 58 1.63 -2.98 -15.70
C TYR A 58 2.54 -3.79 -16.62
N SER A 59 1.92 -4.55 -17.52
CA SER A 59 2.63 -5.26 -18.59
C SER A 59 2.80 -4.34 -19.81
N ALA A 60 3.94 -4.47 -20.50
CA ALA A 60 4.10 -3.84 -21.81
C ALA A 60 3.08 -4.45 -22.79
N PRO A 61 2.43 -3.63 -23.65
CA PRO A 61 1.52 -4.14 -24.68
C PRO A 61 2.27 -4.95 -25.74
N ASP A 62 1.58 -5.88 -26.41
CA ASP A 62 2.15 -6.65 -27.51
C ASP A 62 2.51 -5.72 -28.67
N ILE A 63 3.57 -6.05 -29.41
CA ILE A 63 4.05 -5.26 -30.56
C ILE A 63 2.94 -5.10 -31.60
N LYS A 64 2.11 -6.14 -31.79
CA LYS A 64 0.99 -6.10 -32.74
C LYS A 64 -0.06 -5.05 -32.36
N ASP A 65 -0.37 -4.93 -31.08
CA ASP A 65 -1.34 -3.95 -30.59
C ASP A 65 -0.84 -2.52 -30.82
N ILE A 66 0.47 -2.30 -30.80
CA ILE A 66 1.08 -0.99 -31.07
C ILE A 66 1.07 -0.67 -32.57
N GLU A 67 1.27 -1.66 -33.43
CA GLU A 67 1.35 -1.46 -34.88
C GLU A 67 -0.01 -1.37 -35.57
N GLU A 68 -1.04 -2.02 -35.04
CA GLU A 68 -2.38 -2.04 -35.64
C GLU A 68 -3.18 -0.77 -35.32
N ASN A 69 -2.88 -0.10 -34.22
CA ASN A 69 -3.60 1.07 -33.75
C ASN A 69 -3.00 2.40 -34.23
N ILE A 70 -3.86 3.42 -34.38
CA ILE A 70 -3.47 4.80 -34.70
C ILE A 70 -3.61 5.63 -33.42
N TYR A 71 -2.55 6.31 -33.02
CA TYR A 71 -2.51 7.11 -31.80
C TYR A 71 -2.61 8.60 -32.16
N ASN A 72 -3.51 9.32 -31.49
CA ASN A 72 -3.64 10.76 -31.63
C ASN A 72 -2.84 11.45 -30.51
N LEU A 73 -1.82 12.21 -30.87
CA LEU A 73 -1.06 13.09 -29.98
C LEU A 73 -1.19 14.52 -30.48
N GLU A 74 -1.72 15.41 -29.64
CA GLU A 74 -1.76 16.86 -29.89
C GLU A 74 -2.26 17.20 -31.31
N ASP A 75 -3.40 16.60 -31.68
CA ASP A 75 -4.10 16.78 -32.97
C ASP A 75 -3.47 16.10 -34.19
N THR A 76 -2.40 15.33 -34.00
CA THR A 76 -1.72 14.59 -35.08
C THR A 76 -1.79 13.07 -34.87
N CYS A 77 -2.07 12.34 -35.95
CA CYS A 77 -2.23 10.89 -35.94
C CYS A 77 -0.92 10.19 -36.31
N TYR A 78 -0.43 9.32 -35.42
CA TYR A 78 0.79 8.53 -35.62
C TYR A 78 0.48 7.04 -35.72
N LYS A 79 1.18 6.36 -36.62
CA LYS A 79 1.21 4.91 -36.71
C LYS A 79 2.63 4.43 -36.48
N TYR A 80 2.83 3.64 -35.43
CA TYR A 80 4.12 3.09 -35.09
C TYR A 80 4.37 1.81 -35.89
N LYS A 81 5.64 1.55 -36.23
CA LYS A 81 6.11 0.30 -36.82
C LYS A 81 7.38 -0.11 -36.09
N SER A 82 7.41 -1.33 -35.57
CA SER A 82 8.62 -1.90 -35.00
C SER A 82 9.55 -2.34 -36.12
N TYR A 83 10.85 -2.23 -35.89
CA TYR A 83 11.88 -2.81 -36.74
C TYR A 83 12.87 -3.55 -35.84
N PRO A 84 13.24 -4.79 -36.19
CA PRO A 84 14.19 -5.54 -35.39
C PRO A 84 15.57 -4.89 -35.52
N VAL A 85 16.19 -4.60 -34.37
CA VAL A 85 17.57 -4.14 -34.29
C VAL A 85 18.43 -5.21 -33.62
N LYS A 86 19.70 -5.28 -34.03
CA LYS A 86 20.67 -6.15 -33.36
C LYS A 86 21.00 -5.53 -32.00
N CYS A 87 20.70 -6.24 -30.92
CA CYS A 87 21.07 -5.82 -29.57
C CYS A 87 22.59 -5.92 -29.41
N ASN A 88 23.22 -4.85 -28.93
CA ASN A 88 24.60 -4.89 -28.46
C ASN A 88 24.62 -5.35 -27.00
N GLU A 89 25.77 -5.85 -26.52
CA GLU A 89 25.92 -6.33 -25.14
C GLU A 89 25.65 -5.24 -24.09
N LEU A 90 25.70 -3.96 -24.47
CA LEU A 90 25.39 -2.81 -23.63
C LEU A 90 23.89 -2.56 -23.48
N ASP A 91 23.06 -3.04 -24.41
CA ASP A 91 21.66 -2.63 -24.54
C ASP A 91 20.74 -3.30 -23.51
N LYS A 92 21.25 -4.21 -22.67
CA LYS A 92 20.54 -4.95 -21.59
C LYS A 92 19.04 -5.08 -21.90
N PRO A 93 18.68 -5.87 -22.93
CA PRO A 93 17.30 -5.98 -23.36
C PRO A 93 16.45 -6.47 -22.19
N LEU A 94 15.30 -5.84 -22.00
CA LEU A 94 14.33 -6.29 -21.02
C LEU A 94 13.80 -7.65 -21.48
N GLU A 95 13.94 -8.66 -20.63
CA GLU A 95 13.34 -9.96 -20.90
C GLU A 95 11.81 -9.87 -20.83
N PRO A 96 11.09 -10.69 -21.62
CA PRO A 96 9.65 -10.80 -21.50
C PRO A 96 9.26 -11.19 -20.07
N TYR A 97 8.15 -10.63 -19.59
CA TYR A 97 7.69 -10.79 -18.22
C TYR A 97 7.46 -12.27 -17.86
N ASP A 98 8.15 -12.76 -16.83
CA ASP A 98 7.99 -14.11 -16.28
C ASP A 98 7.43 -14.02 -14.85
N ILE A 99 6.27 -14.65 -14.62
CA ILE A 99 5.61 -14.71 -13.30
C ILE A 99 6.43 -15.42 -12.22
N ASN A 100 7.40 -16.25 -12.61
CA ASN A 100 8.27 -17.00 -11.71
C ASN A 100 9.58 -16.29 -11.41
N LYS A 101 9.88 -15.20 -12.12
CA LYS A 101 11.08 -14.38 -11.93
C LYS A 101 10.69 -13.06 -11.30
N THR A 102 11.53 -12.55 -10.40
CA THR A 102 11.32 -11.20 -9.88
C THR A 102 11.57 -10.20 -11.02
N PRO A 103 10.64 -9.28 -11.32
CA PRO A 103 10.81 -8.37 -12.45
C PRO A 103 11.97 -7.40 -12.18
N ASP A 104 12.95 -7.39 -13.08
CA ASP A 104 14.13 -6.51 -13.02
C ASP A 104 13.75 -5.03 -13.25
N ASN A 105 12.55 -4.78 -13.79
CA ASN A 105 11.95 -3.48 -14.06
C ASN A 105 11.04 -3.00 -12.92
N LEU A 106 11.28 -3.43 -11.68
CA LEU A 106 10.85 -2.64 -10.53
C LEU A 106 11.55 -1.28 -10.63
N ILE A 107 10.88 -0.33 -11.30
CA ILE A 107 11.04 1.07 -11.00
C ILE A 107 10.89 1.11 -9.49
N SER A 108 11.97 1.44 -8.78
CA SER A 108 11.84 1.89 -7.40
C SER A 108 10.99 3.14 -7.50
N VAL A 109 9.67 2.97 -7.55
CA VAL A 109 8.75 4.07 -7.36
C VAL A 109 9.04 4.40 -5.91
N PRO A 110 9.75 5.52 -5.63
CA PRO A 110 10.16 5.81 -4.28
C PRO A 110 8.89 5.69 -3.45
N GLY A 111 8.96 4.85 -2.40
CA GLY A 111 7.78 4.59 -1.59
C GLY A 111 7.16 5.92 -1.19
N PHE A 112 5.86 5.94 -0.90
CA PHE A 112 5.16 7.19 -0.53
C PHE A 112 5.94 8.04 0.50
N PHE A 113 6.68 7.38 1.40
CA PHE A 113 7.60 8.01 2.35
C PHE A 113 8.81 8.70 1.70
N GLU A 114 9.50 8.11 0.73
CA GLU A 114 10.61 8.80 0.05
C GLU A 114 10.13 10.02 -0.75
N ARG A 115 8.95 9.93 -1.39
CA ARG A 115 8.42 11.07 -2.17
C ARG A 115 7.97 12.24 -1.31
N THR A 116 7.44 11.99 -0.11
CA THR A 116 6.90 13.05 0.75
C THR A 116 7.97 13.66 1.66
N PHE A 117 8.98 12.90 2.08
CA PHE A 117 10.01 13.39 3.01
C PHE A 117 11.29 13.92 2.33
N PHE A 118 11.56 13.61 1.05
CA PHE A 118 12.70 14.21 0.33
C PHE A 118 12.37 15.49 -0.46
N THR A 119 11.10 15.75 -0.80
CA THR A 119 10.70 17.01 -1.45
C THR A 119 10.51 18.18 -0.48
N SER A 120 10.84 18.00 0.80
CA SER A 120 10.73 19.02 1.84
C SER A 120 12.08 19.62 2.26
N THR A 121 13.07 19.63 1.36
CA THR A 121 14.30 20.44 1.52
C THR A 121 14.35 21.49 0.43
#